data_AF-A0A1V1WTT1-F1
#
_entry.id   AF-A0A1V1WTT1-F1
#
_cell.length_a   1.000
_cell.length_b   1.000
_cell.length_c   1.000
_cell.angle_alpha   90.00
_cell.angle_beta   90.00
_cell.angle_gamma   90.00
#
_symmetry.space_group_name_H-M   'P 1'
#
loop_
_entity.id
_entity.type
_entity.pdbx_description
1 polymer ?
#
loop_
_entity_poly.entity_id
_entity_poly.type
_entity_poly.pdbx_seq_one_letter_code
_entity_poly.pdbx_strand_id
1 'polypeptide(L)'
;MTRYASILRSEEGLNKSRQKLLNLEVRLEDMSLSEEAIPTRYFKVRNMIQAGKLVIYSALLRKQSLGPHYREDFPPDLPTPV
;
A
#
# COMPACT_ATOMS: atom_id res chain seq x y z
N MET A 1 -6.13 1.41 3.39
CA MET A 1 -5.08 0.61 4.07
C MET A 1 -5.66 -0.52 4.92
N THR A 2 -6.48 -0.23 5.93
CA THR A 2 -6.89 -1.17 6.98
C THR A 2 -7.61 -2.44 6.51
N ARG A 3 -8.34 -2.40 5.38
CA ARG A 3 -9.08 -3.57 4.88
C ARG A 3 -8.21 -4.63 4.19
N TYR A 4 -7.04 -4.27 3.66
CA TYR A 4 -6.26 -5.20 2.82
C TYR A 4 -4.74 -5.22 3.11
N ALA A 5 -4.27 -4.48 4.12
CA ALA A 5 -2.87 -4.48 4.54
C ALA A 5 -2.71 -4.61 6.07
N SER A 6 -3.78 -5.05 6.75
CA SER A 6 -3.81 -5.27 8.19
C SER A 6 -3.14 -6.60 8.55
N ILE A 7 -3.59 -7.28 9.61
CA ILE A 7 -3.01 -8.52 10.11
C ILE A 7 -3.02 -9.61 9.03
N LEU A 8 -4.16 -9.77 8.35
CA LEU A 8 -4.35 -10.70 7.25
C LEU A 8 -4.01 -10.01 5.92
N ARG A 9 -3.12 -10.61 5.12
CA ARG A 9 -2.69 -10.09 3.82
C ARG A 9 -2.71 -11.19 2.77
N SER A 10 -3.08 -10.82 1.56
CA SER A 10 -2.96 -11.67 0.37
C SER A 10 -2.40 -10.84 -0.77
N GLU A 11 -1.77 -11.46 -1.76
CA GLU A 11 -1.32 -10.77 -2.98
C GLU A 11 -2.46 -9.96 -3.63
N GLU A 12 -3.66 -10.57 -3.71
CA GLU A 12 -4.84 -9.90 -4.26
C GLU A 12 -5.23 -8.65 -3.45
N GLY A 13 -5.29 -8.75 -2.13
CA GLY A 13 -5.63 -7.63 -1.25
C GLY A 13 -4.60 -6.50 -1.32
N LEU A 14 -3.31 -6.86 -1.35
CA LEU A 14 -2.22 -5.91 -1.47
C LEU A 14 -2.25 -5.18 -2.81
N ASN A 15 -2.48 -5.90 -3.91
CA ASN A 15 -2.65 -5.29 -5.24
C ASN A 15 -3.88 -4.39 -5.33
N LYS A 16 -5.01 -4.77 -4.72
CA LYS A 16 -6.20 -3.90 -4.59
C LYS A 16 -5.88 -2.61 -3.83
N SER A 17 -5.10 -2.68 -2.76
CA SER A 17 -4.66 -1.47 -2.04
C SER A 17 -3.69 -0.62 -2.84
N ARG A 18 -2.74 -1.24 -3.56
CA ARG A 18 -1.83 -0.55 -4.46
C ARG A 18 -2.61 0.26 -5.49
N GLN A 19 -3.60 -0.34 -6.15
CA GLN A 19 -4.43 0.36 -7.13
C GLN A 19 -5.19 1.54 -6.52
N LYS A 20 -5.74 1.37 -5.31
CA LYS A 20 -6.41 2.46 -4.60
C LYS A 20 -5.46 3.62 -4.28
N LEU A 21 -4.21 3.34 -3.89
CA LEU A 21 -3.21 4.39 -3.64
C LEU A 21 -2.79 5.10 -4.93
N LEU A 22 -2.60 4.37 -6.03
CA LEU A 22 -2.31 4.99 -7.34
C LEU A 22 -3.45 5.90 -7.79
N ASN A 23 -4.70 5.46 -7.65
CA ASN A 23 -5.85 6.29 -7.99
C ASN A 23 -5.96 7.54 -7.09
N LEU A 24 -5.55 7.45 -5.81
CA LEU A 24 -5.50 8.60 -4.91
C LEU A 24 -4.37 9.57 -5.27
N GLU A 25 -3.22 9.06 -5.73
CA GLU A 25 -2.09 9.86 -6.20
C GLU A 25 -2.49 10.68 -7.43
N VAL A 26 -3.10 10.04 -8.44
CA VAL A 26 -3.61 10.73 -9.64
C VAL A 26 -4.60 11.84 -9.26
N ARG A 27 -5.60 11.53 -8.42
CA ARG A 27 -6.59 12.53 -7.97
C ARG A 27 -5.97 13.68 -7.18
N LEU A 28 -4.90 13.40 -6.44
CA LEU A 28 -4.17 14.44 -5.71
C LEU A 28 -3.40 15.33 -6.69
N GLU A 29 -2.72 14.74 -7.67
CA GLU A 29 -1.99 15.46 -8.73
C GLU A 29 -2.92 16.36 -9.56
N ASP A 30 -4.09 15.85 -9.94
CA ASP A 30 -5.11 16.64 -10.64
C ASP A 30 -5.54 17.88 -9.84
N MET A 31 -5.67 17.75 -8.52
CA MET A 31 -6.03 18.86 -7.63
C MET A 31 -4.93 19.93 -7.57
N SER A 32 -3.64 19.55 -7.60
CA SER A 32 -2.55 20.53 -7.66
C SER A 32 -2.50 21.31 -8.96
N LEU A 33 -2.98 20.74 -10.08
CA LEU A 33 -3.00 21.42 -11.37
C LEU A 33 -4.13 22.46 -11.46
N SER A 34 -5.16 22.34 -10.61
CA SER A 34 -6.32 23.24 -10.61
C SER A 34 -6.22 24.45 -9.67
N GLU A 35 -5.23 24.51 -8.78
CA GLU A 35 -5.11 25.58 -7.77
C GLU A 35 -3.88 26.46 -8.00
N GLU A 36 -4.06 27.79 -7.94
CA GLU A 36 -2.97 28.78 -8.06
C GLU A 36 -1.97 28.72 -6.89
N ALA A 37 -2.39 28.19 -5.73
CA ALA A 37 -1.55 28.02 -4.55
C ALA A 37 -1.80 26.67 -3.88
N ILE A 38 -0.75 25.86 -3.73
CA ILE A 38 -0.85 24.50 -3.19
C ILE A 38 -0.92 24.52 -1.64
N PRO A 39 -2.00 24.01 -1.01
CA PRO A 39 -2.14 24.04 0.45
C PRO A 39 -1.17 23.09 1.15
N THR A 40 -0.72 23.40 2.37
CA THR A 40 0.14 22.51 3.19
C THR A 40 -0.48 21.11 3.40
N ARG A 41 -1.81 21.00 3.38
CA ARG A 41 -2.53 19.72 3.47
C ARG A 41 -2.23 18.79 2.28
N TYR A 42 -1.97 19.34 1.10
CA TYR A 42 -1.57 18.58 -0.09
C TYR A 42 -0.33 17.71 0.20
N PHE A 43 0.74 18.34 0.70
CA PHE A 43 2.00 17.65 0.98
C PHE A 43 1.84 16.58 2.07
N LYS A 44 0.99 16.83 3.08
CA LYS A 44 0.66 15.82 4.10
C LYS A 44 -0.01 14.59 3.48
N VAL A 45 -1.00 14.79 2.62
CA VAL A 45 -1.68 13.69 1.93
C VAL A 45 -0.73 12.96 0.99
N ARG A 46 0.11 13.69 0.23
CA ARG A 46 1.15 13.11 -0.64
C ARG A 46 2.10 12.20 0.14
N ASN A 47 2.59 12.66 1.29
CA ASN A 47 3.50 11.88 2.14
C ASN A 47 2.82 10.62 2.70
N MET A 48 1.54 10.71 3.09
CA MET A 48 0.78 9.55 3.54
C MET A 48 0.57 8.52 2.41
N ILE A 49 0.29 8.97 1.19
CA ILE A 49 0.17 8.10 0.02
C ILE A 49 1.51 7.41 -0.26
N GLN A 50 2.63 8.14 -0.25
CA GLN A 50 3.97 7.56 -0.43
C GLN A 50 4.30 6.53 0.66
N ALA A 51 4.09 6.86 1.92
CA ALA A 51 4.30 5.92 3.03
C ALA A 51 3.46 4.64 2.85
N GLY A 52 2.20 4.78 2.44
CA GLY A 52 1.34 3.65 2.13
C GLY A 52 1.87 2.79 0.98
N LYS A 53 2.37 3.41 -0.10
CA LYS A 53 2.95 2.69 -1.25
C LYS A 53 4.17 1.89 -0.83
N LEU A 54 5.06 2.45 -0.01
CA LEU A 54 6.25 1.76 0.51
C LEU A 54 5.87 0.54 1.36
N VAL A 55 4.88 0.68 2.26
CA VAL A 55 4.39 -0.44 3.07
C VAL A 55 3.82 -1.54 2.18
N ILE A 56 2.97 -1.22 1.21
CA ILE A 56 2.39 -2.23 0.31
C ILE A 56 3.46 -2.90 -0.55
N TYR A 57 4.41 -2.13 -1.07
CA TYR A 57 5.49 -2.65 -1.89
C TYR A 57 6.36 -3.64 -1.10
N SER A 58 6.77 -3.26 0.11
CA SER A 58 7.51 -4.15 1.01
C SER A 58 6.73 -5.43 1.35
N ALA A 59 5.41 -5.31 1.57
CA ALA A 59 4.54 -6.44 1.85
C ALA A 59 4.38 -7.37 0.65
N LEU A 60 4.29 -6.85 -0.57
CA LEU A 60 4.22 -7.64 -1.81
C LEU A 60 5.51 -8.43 -2.07
N LEU A 61 6.67 -7.78 -1.88
CA LEU A 61 7.98 -8.40 -2.05
C LEU A 61 8.22 -9.55 -1.05
N ARG A 62 7.65 -9.45 0.15
CA ARG A 62 7.81 -10.47 1.20
C ARG A 62 6.84 -11.64 0.98
N LYS A 63 7.32 -12.67 0.28
CA LYS A 63 6.62 -13.92 -0.01
C LYS A 63 6.77 -14.96 1.12
N GLN A 64 6.46 -14.57 2.34
CA GLN A 64 6.58 -15.43 3.53
C GLN A 64 5.70 -14.92 4.67
N SER A 65 5.29 -15.80 5.58
CA SER A 65 4.69 -15.41 6.86
C SER A 65 5.73 -15.49 7.98
N LEU A 66 6.06 -14.34 8.61
CA LEU A 66 6.98 -14.30 9.75
C LEU A 66 6.60 -13.18 10.72
N GLY A 67 6.49 -13.53 12.02
CA GLY A 67 6.10 -12.58 13.06
C GLY A 67 4.71 -11.96 12.79
N PRO A 68 4.53 -10.64 12.92
CA PRO A 68 3.24 -9.97 12.66
C PRO A 68 2.91 -9.82 11.16
N HIS A 69 3.80 -10.28 10.28
CA HIS A 69 3.56 -10.31 8.85
C HIS A 69 3.01 -11.67 8.43
N TYR A 70 1.68 -11.79 8.38
CA TYR A 70 0.99 -12.98 7.89
C TYR A 70 0.49 -12.76 6.45
N ARG A 71 0.83 -13.70 5.56
CA ARG A 71 0.43 -13.78 4.15
C ARG A 71 -0.36 -15.09 3.96
N GLU A 72 -1.64 -14.99 3.63
CA GLU A 72 -2.52 -16.15 3.43
C GLU A 72 -2.07 -17.04 2.26
N ASP A 73 -1.44 -16.42 1.27
CA ASP A 73 -0.84 -17.06 0.11
C ASP A 73 0.58 -17.61 0.38
N PHE A 74 1.15 -17.32 1.56
CA PHE A 74 2.43 -17.86 2.03
C PHE A 74 2.36 -18.23 3.53
N PRO A 75 1.52 -19.21 3.93
CA PRO A 75 1.39 -19.61 5.33
C PRO A 75 2.70 -20.19 5.86
N PRO A 76 2.97 -20.08 7.18
CA PRO A 76 4.25 -20.44 7.79
C PRO A 76 4.60 -21.93 7.68
N ASP A 77 3.60 -22.78 7.46
CA ASP A 77 3.76 -24.24 7.44
C ASP A 77 4.09 -24.77 6.03
N LEU A 78 4.06 -23.90 5.00
CA LEU A 78 4.47 -24.25 3.65
C LEU A 78 5.95 -23.86 3.42
N PRO A 79 6.78 -24.75 2.84
CA PRO A 79 8.15 -24.40 2.48
C PRO A 79 8.11 -23.22 1.50
N THR A 80 8.83 -22.15 1.81
CA THR A 80 8.95 -20.99 0.93
C THR A 80 9.61 -21.43 -0.39
N PRO A 81 9.03 -21.11 -1.56
CA PRO A 81 9.68 -21.39 -2.83
C PRO A 81 11.01 -20.65 -2.89
N VAL A 82 12.09 -21.40 -3.16
CA VAL A 82 13.48 -20.93 -3.27
C VAL A 82 13.69 -20.19 -4.58
#